data_AF-A0AAW1LBP2-F1
#
_entry.id   AF-A0AAW1LBP2-F1
#
_cell.length_a   1.000
_cell.length_b   1.000
_cell.length_c   1.000
_cell.angle_alpha   90.00
_cell.angle_beta   90.00
_cell.angle_gamma   90.00
#
_symmetry.space_group_name_H-M   'P 1'
#
loop_
_entity.id
_entity.type
_entity.pdbx_description
1 polymer ?
#
loop_
_entity_poly.entity_id
_entity_poly.type
_entity_poly.pdbx_seq_one_letter_code
_entity_poly.pdbx_strand_id
1 'polypeptide(L)'
;MDQGEIATFKAYYLRRLIRRVRKLIHKIDGESSIQQFWKNYSIVYAVDNTSESWKELQSTTMNHVWKKIWPECIKTNEPEVSSLSEIRQNILNLAKNLGFEDLEEGNLVDLLDADREPLSDDELTS
;
A
#
# COMPACT_ATOMS: atom_id res chain seq x y z
N MET A 1 13.56 -5.00 7.10
CA MET A 1 12.62 -5.20 5.98
C MET A 1 13.44 -5.03 4.72
N ASP A 2 13.52 -6.04 3.86
CA ASP A 2 14.18 -5.89 2.55
C ASP A 2 13.30 -5.12 1.56
N GLN A 3 13.85 -4.75 0.40
CA GLN A 3 13.11 -3.99 -0.61
C GLN A 3 11.84 -4.71 -1.09
N GLY A 4 11.84 -6.05 -1.16
CA GLY A 4 10.67 -6.83 -1.56
C GLY A 4 9.55 -6.81 -0.51
N GLU A 5 9.90 -6.90 0.77
CA GLU A 5 8.98 -6.79 1.89
C GLU A 5 8.39 -5.36 1.99
N ILE A 6 9.21 -4.32 1.75
CA ILE A 6 8.77 -2.92 1.71
C ILE A 6 7.84 -2.67 0.52
N ALA A 7 8.20 -3.12 -0.68
CA ALA A 7 7.37 -2.99 -1.87
C ALA A 7 6.01 -3.70 -1.68
N THR A 8 6.01 -4.86 -1.02
CA THR A 8 4.79 -5.59 -0.66
C THR A 8 3.91 -4.76 0.28
N PHE A 9 4.48 -4.15 1.32
CA PHE A 9 3.74 -3.26 2.22
C PHE A 9 3.18 -2.03 1.48
N LYS A 10 4.02 -1.34 0.68
CA LYS A 10 3.60 -0.19 -0.16
C LYS A 10 2.43 -0.57 -1.09
N ALA A 11 2.47 -1.77 -1.68
CA ALA A 11 1.40 -2.28 -2.54
C ALA A 11 0.09 -2.50 -1.77
N TYR A 12 0.13 -3.11 -0.57
CA TYR A 12 -1.07 -3.25 0.27
C TYR A 12 -1.66 -1.88 0.67
N TYR A 13 -0.80 -0.94 1.04
CA TYR A 13 -1.18 0.43 1.36
C TYR A 13 -1.89 1.14 0.21
N LEU A 14 -1.30 1.08 -0.99
CA LEU A 14 -1.87 1.66 -2.20
C LEU A 14 -3.20 1.00 -2.58
N ARG A 15 -3.27 -0.33 -2.49
CA ARG A 15 -4.49 -1.10 -2.78
C ARG A 15 -5.65 -0.67 -1.86
N ARG A 16 -5.38 -0.45 -0.57
CA ARG A 16 -6.39 0.04 0.38
C ARG A 16 -6.82 1.46 0.09
N LEU A 17 -5.88 2.36 -0.20
CA LEU A 17 -6.16 3.73 -0.62
C LEU A 17 -7.14 3.76 -1.79
N ILE A 18 -6.83 3.03 -2.86
CA ILE A 18 -7.66 2.96 -4.07
C ILE A 18 -9.06 2.41 -3.74
N ARG A 19 -9.17 1.40 -2.86
CA ARG A 19 -10.48 0.91 -2.40
C ARG A 19 -11.28 1.95 -1.63
N ARG A 20 -10.63 2.76 -0.79
CA ARG A 20 -11.28 3.83 -0.03
C ARG A 20 -11.78 4.93 -0.97
N VAL A 21 -10.94 5.35 -1.93
CA VAL A 21 -11.32 6.29 -3.01
C VAL A 21 -12.53 5.77 -3.78
N ARG A 22 -12.50 4.51 -4.23
CA ARG A 22 -13.61 3.88 -4.96
C ARG A 22 -14.91 3.90 -4.17
N LYS A 23 -14.87 3.56 -2.87
CA LYS A 23 -16.03 3.60 -1.98
C LYS A 23 -16.61 5.01 -1.84
N LEU A 24 -15.76 6.03 -1.86
CA LEU A 24 -16.17 7.43 -1.76
C LEU A 24 -16.88 7.88 -3.05
N ILE A 25 -16.31 7.56 -4.22
CA ILE A 25 -16.90 7.83 -5.54
C ILE A 25 -18.27 7.17 -5.70
N HIS A 26 -18.45 5.94 -5.21
CA HIS A 26 -19.77 5.28 -5.27
C HIS A 26 -20.82 5.91 -4.34
N LYS A 27 -20.41 6.76 -3.39
CA LYS A 27 -21.30 7.45 -2.45
C LYS A 27 -21.57 8.91 -2.85
N ILE A 28 -20.65 9.54 -3.57
CA ILE A 28 -20.67 10.95 -3.95
C ILE A 28 -20.40 11.00 -5.45
N ASP A 29 -21.42 11.34 -6.23
CA ASP A 29 -21.38 11.31 -7.69
C ASP A 29 -20.33 12.29 -8.26
N GLY A 30 -19.49 11.84 -9.20
CA GLY A 30 -18.64 12.69 -10.06
C GLY A 30 -17.15 12.88 -9.68
N GLU A 31 -16.38 13.41 -10.65
CA GLU A 31 -14.90 13.65 -10.61
C GLU A 31 -14.40 14.49 -9.42
N SER A 32 -15.28 15.31 -8.83
CA SER A 32 -14.94 16.12 -7.64
C SER A 32 -14.57 15.29 -6.41
N SER A 33 -14.96 14.01 -6.39
CA SER A 33 -14.79 13.08 -5.27
C SER A 33 -13.34 12.65 -5.03
N ILE A 34 -12.50 12.52 -6.07
CA ILE A 34 -11.06 12.20 -5.90
C ILE A 34 -10.32 13.39 -5.29
N GLN A 35 -10.60 14.61 -5.78
CA GLN A 35 -10.01 15.82 -5.21
C GLN A 35 -10.49 16.04 -3.76
N GLN A 36 -11.77 15.80 -3.48
CA GLN A 36 -12.30 15.86 -2.12
C GLN A 36 -11.71 14.77 -1.22
N PHE A 37 -11.46 13.56 -1.74
CA PHE A 37 -10.77 12.52 -0.99
C PHE A 37 -9.41 13.01 -0.51
N TRP A 38 -8.59 13.56 -1.41
CA TRP A 38 -7.26 14.04 -1.05
C TRP A 38 -7.30 15.24 -0.11
N LYS A 39 -8.24 16.18 -0.29
CA LYS A 39 -8.44 17.30 0.64
C LYS A 39 -8.80 16.86 2.05
N ASN A 40 -9.49 15.73 2.18
CA ASN A 40 -9.93 15.19 3.46
C ASN A 40 -9.01 14.08 4.00
N TYR A 41 -7.91 13.76 3.31
CA TYR A 41 -6.99 12.71 3.72
C TYR A 41 -6.05 13.20 4.83
N SER A 42 -6.45 12.98 6.08
CA SER A 42 -5.69 13.40 7.26
C SER A 42 -4.60 12.40 7.68
N ILE A 43 -3.69 12.83 8.56
CA ILE A 43 -2.69 11.95 9.18
C ILE A 43 -3.33 10.76 9.90
N VAL A 44 -4.48 10.96 10.54
CA VAL A 44 -5.24 9.86 11.18
C VAL A 44 -5.66 8.82 10.14
N TYR A 45 -6.13 9.26 8.98
CA TYR A 45 -6.45 8.37 7.86
C TYR A 45 -5.22 7.60 7.36
N ALA A 46 -4.06 8.26 7.30
CA ALA A 46 -2.80 7.62 6.93
C ALA A 46 -2.36 6.56 7.95
N VAL A 47 -2.45 6.85 9.25
CA VAL A 47 -2.14 5.91 10.33
C VAL A 47 -3.09 4.71 10.28
N ASP A 48 -4.38 4.93 10.08
CA ASP A 48 -5.36 3.84 9.92
C ASP A 48 -5.03 2.98 8.68
N ASN A 49 -4.71 3.60 7.55
CA ASN A 49 -4.37 2.87 6.34
C ASN A 49 -3.07 2.06 6.53
N THR A 50 -2.09 2.59 7.26
CA THR A 50 -0.87 1.87 7.66
C THR A 50 -1.19 0.68 8.54
N SER A 51 -1.96 0.87 9.61
CA SER A 51 -2.36 -0.21 10.54
C SER A 51 -3.11 -1.32 9.82
N GLU A 52 -4.05 -0.96 8.96
CA GLU A 52 -4.84 -1.93 8.21
C GLU A 52 -4.04 -2.65 7.12
N SER A 53 -3.08 -1.96 6.48
CA SER A 53 -2.18 -2.59 5.49
C SER A 53 -1.21 -3.55 6.17
N TRP A 54 -0.75 -3.21 7.37
CA TRP A 54 0.07 -4.08 8.19
C TRP A 54 -0.66 -5.38 8.57
N LYS A 55 -1.97 -5.30 8.85
CA LYS A 55 -2.81 -6.50 9.10
C LYS A 55 -3.02 -7.38 7.87
N GLU A 56 -2.92 -6.82 6.66
CA GLU A 56 -3.00 -7.59 5.41
C GLU A 56 -1.69 -8.27 5.03
N LEU A 57 -0.56 -7.78 5.55
CA LEU A 57 0.71 -8.49 5.43
C LEU A 57 0.55 -9.86 6.10
N GLN A 58 0.84 -10.92 5.35
CA GLN A 58 0.74 -12.27 5.89
C GLN A 58 1.66 -12.43 7.10
N SER A 59 1.21 -13.20 8.09
CA SER A 59 2.01 -13.62 9.25
C SER A 59 3.37 -14.17 8.80
N THR A 60 3.41 -14.87 7.67
CA THR A 60 4.63 -15.43 7.05
C THR A 60 5.60 -14.37 6.54
N THR A 61 5.14 -13.30 5.88
CA THR A 61 6.00 -12.16 5.51
C THR A 61 6.52 -11.46 6.75
N MET A 62 5.66 -11.24 7.74
CA MET A 62 6.04 -10.64 9.01
C MET A 62 7.06 -11.49 9.77
N ASN A 63 6.86 -12.81 9.78
CA ASN A 63 7.79 -13.77 10.34
C ASN A 63 9.11 -13.75 9.58
N HIS A 64 9.15 -13.64 8.25
CA HIS A 64 10.43 -13.47 7.55
C HIS A 64 11.18 -12.20 7.95
N VAL A 65 10.47 -11.08 8.14
CA VAL A 65 11.04 -9.83 8.66
C VAL A 65 11.59 -10.03 10.07
N TRP A 66 10.79 -10.59 10.98
CA TRP A 66 11.19 -10.85 12.35
C TRP A 66 12.28 -11.90 12.45
N LYS A 67 12.37 -12.88 11.55
CA LYS A 67 13.43 -13.91 11.53
C LYS A 67 14.80 -13.28 11.31
N LYS A 68 14.88 -12.22 10.51
CA LYS A 68 16.13 -11.49 10.27
C LYS A 68 16.57 -10.66 11.48
N ILE A 69 15.62 -10.21 12.30
CA ILE A 69 15.87 -9.31 13.45
C ILE A 69 16.01 -10.10 14.76
N TRP A 70 15.17 -11.12 14.93
CA TRP A 70 15.02 -11.97 16.11
C TRP A 70 14.62 -13.40 15.69
N PRO A 71 15.59 -14.24 15.30
CA PRO A 71 15.34 -15.60 14.80
C PRO A 71 14.59 -16.51 15.79
N GLU A 72 14.80 -16.32 17.10
CA GLU A 72 14.29 -17.18 18.18
C GLU A 72 12.78 -17.02 18.42
N CYS A 73 12.16 -15.97 17.86
CA CYS A 73 10.75 -15.66 18.06
C CYS A 73 9.83 -16.48 17.15
N ILE A 74 10.36 -17.26 16.21
CA ILE A 74 9.55 -17.88 15.15
C ILE A 74 9.66 -19.41 15.22
N LYS A 75 8.53 -20.05 15.52
CA LYS A 75 8.34 -21.49 15.42
C LYS A 75 7.75 -21.78 14.04
N THR A 76 8.57 -22.27 13.12
CA THR A 76 8.25 -22.47 11.70
C THR A 76 7.11 -23.48 11.47
N ASN A 77 6.13 -23.10 10.62
CA ASN A 77 5.68 -23.81 9.41
C ASN A 77 4.31 -23.26 8.96
N GLU A 78 4.28 -22.31 8.02
CA GLU A 78 3.02 -21.87 7.38
C GLU A 78 3.22 -21.64 5.87
N PRO A 79 2.17 -21.88 5.06
CA PRO A 79 2.26 -21.98 3.61
C PRO A 79 2.43 -20.63 2.91
N GLU A 80 2.77 -20.71 1.62
CA GLU A 80 3.26 -19.64 0.76
C GLU A 80 2.23 -18.51 0.51
N VAL A 81 2.78 -17.30 0.38
CA VAL A 81 2.14 -15.97 0.32
C VAL A 81 1.45 -15.75 -1.03
N SER A 82 0.36 -14.96 -1.08
CA SER A 82 -0.09 -14.34 -2.35
C SER A 82 1.07 -13.60 -3.01
N SER A 83 1.33 -13.89 -4.27
CA SER A 83 2.49 -13.33 -4.96
C SER A 83 2.33 -11.82 -5.15
N LEU A 84 3.44 -11.07 -5.09
CA LEU A 84 3.46 -9.62 -5.36
C LEU A 84 2.82 -9.28 -6.72
N SER A 85 2.95 -10.19 -7.68
CA SER A 85 2.30 -10.11 -9.00
C SER A 85 0.77 -10.04 -8.90
N GLU A 86 0.14 -10.91 -8.11
CA GLU A 86 -1.33 -10.89 -7.90
C GLU A 86 -1.80 -9.57 -7.29
N ILE A 87 -1.04 -9.03 -6.34
CA ILE A 87 -1.36 -7.75 -5.68
C ILE A 87 -1.30 -6.62 -6.70
N ARG A 88 -0.26 -6.57 -7.54
CA ARG A 88 -0.07 -5.55 -8.58
C ARG A 88 -1.16 -5.60 -9.64
N GLN A 89 -1.52 -6.79 -10.11
CA GLN A 89 -2.64 -6.96 -11.05
C GLN A 89 -3.97 -6.49 -10.44
N ASN A 90 -4.19 -6.73 -9.15
CA ASN A 90 -5.37 -6.23 -8.46
C ASN A 90 -5.41 -4.69 -8.39
N ILE A 91 -4.26 -4.05 -8.14
CA ILE A 91 -4.11 -2.59 -8.12
C ILE A 91 -4.40 -2.00 -9.51
N LEU A 92 -3.82 -2.57 -10.57
CA LEU A 92 -4.07 -2.11 -11.95
C LEU A 92 -5.55 -2.16 -12.30
N ASN A 93 -6.22 -3.29 -12.03
CA ASN A 93 -7.64 -3.42 -12.30
C ASN A 93 -8.47 -2.40 -11.52
N LEU A 94 -8.14 -2.14 -10.25
CA LEU A 94 -8.84 -1.13 -9.47
C LEU A 94 -8.59 0.29 -9.99
N ALA A 95 -7.36 0.62 -10.40
CA ALA A 95 -7.01 1.93 -10.93
C ALA A 95 -7.67 2.20 -12.29
N LYS A 96 -7.70 1.21 -13.19
CA LYS A 96 -8.41 1.31 -14.47
C LYS A 96 -9.90 1.59 -14.29
N ASN A 97 -10.53 0.92 -13.31
CA ASN A 97 -11.93 1.20 -12.93
C ASN A 97 -12.16 2.61 -12.35
N LEU A 98 -11.09 3.32 -11.97
CA LEU A 98 -11.15 4.71 -11.52
C LEU A 98 -10.84 5.73 -12.64
N GLY A 99 -10.69 5.28 -13.89
CA GLY A 99 -10.41 6.14 -15.04
C GLY A 99 -8.92 6.26 -15.40
N PHE A 100 -8.03 5.51 -14.74
CA PHE A 100 -6.62 5.45 -15.10
C PHE A 100 -6.38 4.35 -16.16
N GLU A 101 -6.96 4.50 -17.34
CA GLU A 101 -6.95 3.48 -18.41
C GLU A 101 -5.53 3.18 -18.94
N ASP A 102 -4.69 4.22 -19.03
CA ASP A 102 -3.31 4.15 -19.53
C ASP A 102 -2.29 3.69 -18.47
N LEU A 103 -2.73 3.31 -17.26
CA LEU A 103 -1.81 2.84 -16.23
C LEU A 103 -1.27 1.44 -16.55
N GLU A 104 0.05 1.35 -16.68
CA GLU A 104 0.77 0.12 -16.95
C GLU A 104 1.44 -0.45 -15.70
N GLU A 105 1.79 -1.73 -15.79
CA GLU A 105 2.47 -2.45 -14.71
C GLU A 105 3.82 -1.81 -14.36
N GLY A 106 4.54 -1.27 -15.36
CA GLY A 106 5.81 -0.55 -15.17
C GLY A 106 5.64 0.68 -14.27
N ASN A 107 4.57 1.46 -14.45
CA ASN A 107 4.31 2.62 -13.60
C ASN A 107 4.12 2.25 -12.12
N LEU A 108 3.58 1.04 -11.85
CA LEU A 108 3.50 0.53 -10.49
C LEU A 108 4.85 0.02 -9.97
N VAL A 109 5.74 -0.54 -10.81
CA VAL A 109 7.11 -0.85 -10.38
C VAL A 109 7.77 0.43 -9.90
N ASP A 110 7.79 1.44 -10.78
CA ASP A 110 8.48 2.69 -10.52
C ASP A 110 7.93 3.39 -9.27
N LEU A 111 6.61 3.36 -9.07
CA LEU A 111 5.98 3.93 -7.88
C LEU A 111 6.32 3.16 -6.59
N LEU A 112 6.41 1.83 -6.64
CA LEU A 112 6.71 1.01 -5.47
C LEU A 112 8.21 1.06 -5.12
N ASP A 113 9.05 1.13 -6.14
CA ASP A 113 10.51 1.22 -6.03
C ASP A 113 10.99 2.66 -5.83
N ALA A 114 10.10 3.66 -5.96
CA ALA A 114 10.41 5.03 -5.59
C ALA A 114 10.77 5.08 -4.10
N ASP A 115 12.07 5.20 -3.83
CA ASP A 115 12.60 5.59 -2.55
C ASP A 115 12.50 7.11 -2.46
N ARG A 116 11.60 7.60 -1.59
CA ARG A 116 11.63 9.00 -1.19
C ARG A 116 12.80 9.19 -0.26
N GLU A 117 13.60 10.23 -0.50
CA GLU A 117 14.52 10.72 0.51
C GLU A 117 13.74 10.97 1.81
N PRO A 118 14.31 10.64 2.98
CA PRO A 118 13.66 10.91 4.25
C PRO A 118 13.31 12.39 4.32
N LEU A 119 12.07 12.68 4.74
CA LEU A 119 11.62 14.05 5.00
C LEU A 119 12.62 14.70 5.96
N SER A 120 13.06 15.91 5.60
CA SER A 120 13.90 16.70 6.49
C SER A 120 13.09 17.19 7.70
N ASP A 121 13.75 17.45 8.83
CA ASP A 121 13.10 17.96 10.04
C ASP A 121 12.36 19.29 9.78
N ASP A 122 12.84 20.07 8.81
CA ASP A 122 12.24 21.33 8.37
C ASP A 122 10.90 21.12 7.64
N GLU A 123 10.72 20.00 6.95
CA GLU A 123 9.45 19.65 6.29
C GLU A 123 8.42 19.08 7.26
N LEU A 124 8.85 18.58 8.42
CA LEU A 124 7.95 18.05 9.46
C LEU A 124 7.31 19.13 10.33
N THR A 125 7.85 20.34 10.32
CA THR A 125 7.44 21.45 11.19
C THR A 125 6.77 22.63 10.45
N SER A 126 6.60 22.52 9.13
CA SER A 126 6.02 23.53 8.24
C SER A 126 4.51 23.32 8.00
#